data_AF-S6BFR3-F1
#
_entry.id   AF-S6BFR3-F1
#
_cell.length_a   1.000
_cell.length_b   1.000
_cell.length_c   1.000
_cell.angle_alpha   90.00
_cell.angle_beta   90.00
_cell.angle_gamma   90.00
#
_symmetry.space_group_name_H-M   'P 1'
#
loop_
_entity.id
_entity.type
_entity.pdbx_description
1 polymer ?
#
loop_
_entity_poly.entity_id
_entity_poly.type
_entity_poly.pdbx_seq_one_letter_code
_entity_poly.pdbx_strand_id
1 'polypeptide(L)'
;MSCHQCHNPIVIQTDPENTTYLCKTGVRIKVESFDVADANTLELGHSHDTKQQLLSNPLYKLECMALEAASGVSDPVESKPATTRNAIARYKGPTQIQESGTPKLNPDTCDKTVIDDKLDELLAINEINNADWYLSNAALRRKFRNEKKQLKTNPNVMVDLLPENERDVQEAKRVTFLSQSKKIKAHFKSILKKDTGIFSRTCGSSSGRGSTIEDKKRRLQFIKHIDTRLKHRV
;
A
#
# COMPACT_ATOMS: atom_id res chain seq x y z
N MET A 1 -30.27 14.99 -20.54
CA MET A 1 -29.20 14.18 -21.18
C MET A 1 -29.84 13.20 -22.15
N SER A 2 -29.13 12.65 -23.15
CA SER A 2 -29.71 11.66 -24.09
C SER A 2 -29.08 10.28 -23.90
N CYS A 3 -29.86 9.21 -24.08
CA CYS A 3 -29.33 7.85 -24.12
C CYS A 3 -28.48 7.62 -25.39
N HIS A 4 -27.35 6.93 -25.25
CA HIS A 4 -26.44 6.65 -26.37
C HIS A 4 -27.02 5.67 -27.41
N GLN A 5 -27.92 4.76 -26.98
CA GLN A 5 -28.47 3.71 -27.84
C GLN A 5 -29.80 4.07 -28.50
N CYS A 6 -30.67 4.78 -27.79
CA CYS A 6 -32.05 5.06 -28.24
C CYS A 6 -32.38 6.56 -28.38
N HIS A 7 -31.42 7.46 -28.14
CA HIS A 7 -31.58 8.93 -28.20
C HIS A 7 -32.72 9.53 -27.35
N ASN A 8 -33.38 8.73 -26.50
CA ASN A 8 -34.43 9.19 -25.61
C ASN A 8 -33.88 10.19 -24.56
N PRO A 9 -34.64 11.25 -24.22
CA PRO A 9 -34.23 12.23 -23.23
C PRO A 9 -34.37 11.69 -21.79
N ILE A 10 -33.30 11.88 -21.04
CA ILE A 10 -33.16 11.59 -19.62
C ILE A 10 -33.22 12.91 -18.85
N VAL A 11 -34.23 13.05 -17.99
CA VAL A 11 -34.43 14.22 -17.12
C VAL A 11 -34.18 13.79 -15.67
N ILE A 12 -33.19 14.43 -15.05
CA ILE A 12 -32.82 14.24 -13.65
C ILE A 12 -32.97 15.59 -12.97
N GLN A 13 -33.60 15.61 -11.80
CA GLN A 13 -33.76 16.81 -10.98
C GLN A 13 -32.98 16.66 -9.67
N THR A 14 -32.33 17.74 -9.24
CA THR A 14 -31.74 17.86 -7.91
C THR A 14 -32.83 18.18 -6.90
N ASP A 15 -32.91 17.39 -5.83
CA ASP A 15 -33.76 17.74 -4.70
C ASP A 15 -32.99 18.66 -3.74
N PRO A 16 -33.59 19.77 -3.30
CA PRO A 16 -32.94 20.69 -2.36
C PRO A 16 -32.99 20.20 -0.91
N GLU A 17 -33.91 19.30 -0.56
CA GLU A 17 -34.15 18.85 0.82
C GLU A 17 -33.29 17.63 1.20
N ASN A 18 -33.27 16.63 0.32
CA ASN A 18 -32.44 15.46 0.42
C ASN A 18 -31.45 15.59 -0.73
N THR A 19 -30.15 15.69 -0.47
CA THR A 19 -29.06 15.97 -1.45
C THR A 19 -28.86 14.85 -2.48
N THR A 20 -29.96 14.36 -3.05
CA THR A 20 -30.11 13.20 -3.91
C THR A 20 -30.77 13.65 -5.21
N TYR A 21 -30.55 12.89 -6.27
CA TYR A 21 -31.13 13.15 -7.57
C TYR A 21 -32.39 12.31 -7.80
N LEU A 22 -33.46 12.95 -8.27
CA LEU A 22 -34.66 12.26 -8.75
C LEU A 22 -34.60 12.02 -10.25
N CYS A 23 -34.70 10.75 -10.62
CA CYS A 23 -34.87 10.33 -12.00
C CYS A 23 -36.35 10.47 -12.41
N LYS A 24 -36.67 11.46 -13.27
CA LYS A 24 -38.05 11.72 -13.70
C LYS A 24 -38.44 10.96 -14.97
N THR A 25 -37.64 11.07 -16.03
CA THR A 25 -37.97 10.46 -17.33
C THR A 25 -36.81 9.68 -17.92
N GLY A 26 -37.13 8.55 -18.55
CA GLY A 26 -36.20 7.81 -19.41
C GLY A 26 -35.10 7.02 -18.70
N VAL A 27 -35.06 7.01 -17.36
CA VAL A 27 -34.06 6.27 -16.57
C VAL A 27 -34.65 5.77 -15.26
N ARG A 28 -34.17 4.62 -14.79
CA ARG A 28 -34.47 4.05 -13.47
C ARG A 28 -33.18 3.98 -12.65
N ILE A 29 -33.29 4.21 -11.35
CA ILE A 29 -32.17 4.09 -10.43
C ILE A 29 -31.93 2.60 -10.16
N LYS A 30 -30.68 2.16 -10.29
CA LYS A 30 -30.27 0.82 -9.85
C LYS A 30 -30.10 0.87 -8.33
N VAL A 31 -30.99 0.20 -7.60
CA VAL A 31 -30.89 0.06 -6.15
C VAL A 31 -30.16 -1.24 -5.86
N GLU A 32 -28.95 -1.14 -5.31
CA GLU A 32 -28.17 -2.28 -4.84
C GLU A 32 -28.27 -2.35 -3.32
N SER A 33 -29.43 -2.77 -2.81
CA SER A 33 -29.57 -3.18 -1.42
C SER A 33 -29.16 -4.64 -1.33
N PHE A 34 -28.02 -4.92 -0.72
CA PHE A 34 -27.58 -6.28 -0.42
C PHE A 34 -28.17 -6.68 0.93
N ASP A 35 -29.08 -7.66 0.91
CA ASP A 35 -29.56 -8.28 2.13
C ASP A 35 -28.59 -9.40 2.57
N VAL A 36 -28.50 -9.64 3.88
CA VAL A 36 -27.56 -10.61 4.45
C VAL A 36 -27.91 -12.04 4.01
N ALA A 37 -29.20 -12.31 3.83
CA ALA A 37 -29.72 -13.57 3.28
C ALA A 37 -29.29 -13.79 1.81
N ASP A 38 -29.37 -12.75 0.98
CA ASP A 38 -28.98 -12.83 -0.44
C ASP A 38 -27.47 -13.05 -0.63
N ALA A 39 -26.66 -12.55 0.31
CA ALA A 39 -25.21 -12.69 0.30
C ALA A 39 -24.70 -13.98 0.97
N ASN A 40 -25.59 -14.88 1.42
CA ASN A 40 -25.26 -16.10 2.19
C ASN A 40 -24.23 -15.84 3.32
N THR A 41 -24.31 -14.67 3.94
CA THR A 41 -23.38 -14.25 5.00
C THR A 41 -24.03 -14.52 6.36
N LEU A 42 -23.23 -14.91 7.35
CA LEU A 42 -23.73 -15.11 8.73
C LEU A 42 -24.17 -13.75 9.30
N GLU A 43 -25.38 -13.70 9.87
CA GLU A 43 -25.81 -12.53 10.63
C GLU A 43 -24.96 -12.42 11.92
N LEU A 44 -23.98 -11.52 11.91
CA LEU A 44 -23.25 -11.13 13.10
C LEU A 44 -24.11 -10.12 13.88
N GLY A 45 -24.66 -10.54 15.01
CA GLY A 45 -25.43 -9.67 15.91
C GLY A 45 -26.36 -10.44 16.84
N HIS A 46 -27.05 -9.71 17.71
CA HIS A 46 -28.04 -10.30 18.61
C HIS A 46 -29.30 -10.76 17.85
N SER A 47 -30.05 -11.71 18.40
CA SER A 47 -31.31 -12.22 17.84
C SER A 47 -32.32 -11.11 17.50
N HIS A 48 -33.31 -11.41 16.66
CA HIS A 48 -34.35 -10.44 16.31
C HIS A 48 -35.06 -9.84 17.54
N ASP A 49 -35.34 -10.68 18.54
CA ASP A 49 -36.03 -10.26 19.77
C ASP A 49 -35.18 -9.31 20.61
N THR A 50 -33.87 -9.57 20.69
CA THR A 50 -32.92 -8.71 21.42
C THR A 50 -32.68 -7.40 20.67
N LYS A 51 -32.64 -7.41 19.32
CA LYS A 51 -32.65 -6.20 18.50
C LYS A 51 -33.90 -5.35 18.78
N GLN A 52 -35.07 -5.96 18.91
CA GLN A 52 -36.31 -5.26 19.25
C GLN A 52 -36.27 -4.68 20.67
N GLN A 53 -35.70 -5.39 21.64
CA GLN A 53 -35.52 -4.89 23.00
C GLN A 53 -34.53 -3.71 23.05
N LEU A 54 -33.43 -3.76 22.28
CA LEU A 54 -32.47 -2.66 22.18
C LEU A 54 -33.07 -1.40 21.54
N LEU A 55 -34.01 -1.54 20.62
CA LEU A 55 -34.72 -0.43 19.99
C LEU A 55 -35.81 0.16 20.88
N SER A 56 -36.56 -0.72 21.55
CA SER A 56 -37.73 -0.32 22.34
C SER A 56 -37.37 0.19 23.73
N ASN A 57 -36.31 -0.33 24.35
CA ASN A 57 -35.98 -0.06 25.74
C ASN A 57 -34.58 0.59 25.90
N PRO A 58 -34.51 1.87 26.29
CA PRO A 58 -33.23 2.56 26.47
C PRO A 58 -32.42 2.05 27.66
N LEU A 59 -33.05 1.49 28.70
CA LEU A 59 -32.34 0.91 29.84
C LEU A 59 -31.66 -0.42 29.47
N TYR A 60 -32.35 -1.24 28.69
CA TYR A 60 -31.80 -2.51 28.20
C TYR A 60 -30.54 -2.28 27.36
N LYS A 61 -30.52 -1.22 26.53
CA LYS A 61 -29.32 -0.83 25.79
C LYS A 61 -28.15 -0.47 26.70
N LEU A 62 -28.39 0.26 27.79
CA LEU A 62 -27.33 0.62 28.75
C LEU A 62 -26.79 -0.60 29.49
N GLU A 63 -27.67 -1.55 29.83
CA GLU A 63 -27.29 -2.80 30.48
C GLU A 63 -26.40 -3.66 29.57
N CYS A 64 -26.79 -3.85 28.30
CA CYS A 64 -25.95 -4.56 27.33
C CYS A 64 -24.58 -3.88 27.15
N MET A 65 -24.54 -2.56 27.03
CA MET A 65 -23.29 -1.81 26.91
C MET A 65 -22.41 -1.97 28.17
N ALA A 66 -23.01 -1.98 29.36
CA ALA A 66 -22.27 -2.17 30.61
C ALA A 66 -21.72 -3.60 30.75
N LEU A 67 -22.49 -4.60 30.31
CA LEU A 67 -22.09 -6.01 30.29
C LEU A 67 -20.95 -6.25 29.28
N GLU A 68 -21.03 -5.69 28.08
CA GLU A 68 -19.95 -5.75 27.08
C GLU A 68 -18.67 -5.11 27.61
N ALA A 69 -18.78 -3.93 28.22
CA ALA A 69 -17.65 -3.22 28.83
C ALA A 69 -17.01 -4.02 29.99
N ALA A 70 -17.81 -4.75 30.77
CA ALA A 70 -17.33 -5.62 31.83
C ALA A 70 -16.71 -6.93 31.31
N SER A 71 -17.21 -7.45 30.18
CA SER A 71 -16.80 -8.74 29.63
C SER A 71 -15.48 -8.72 28.86
N GLY A 72 -14.97 -7.55 28.44
CA GLY A 72 -13.60 -7.40 27.90
C GLY A 72 -13.27 -8.24 26.65
N VAL A 73 -14.26 -8.88 26.01
CA VAL A 73 -14.09 -9.59 24.75
C VAL A 73 -14.20 -8.58 23.61
N SER A 74 -13.05 -8.15 23.12
CA SER A 74 -12.93 -7.31 21.92
C SER A 74 -12.99 -8.18 20.66
N ASP A 75 -14.14 -8.19 19.98
CA ASP A 75 -14.20 -8.49 18.55
C ASP A 75 -13.87 -7.23 17.72
N PRO A 76 -13.36 -7.36 16.48
CA PRO A 76 -12.75 -6.25 15.75
C PRO A 76 -13.80 -5.27 15.27
N VAL A 77 -13.73 -4.03 15.76
CA VAL A 77 -14.45 -2.89 15.18
C VAL A 77 -13.87 -2.62 13.80
N GLU A 78 -14.63 -2.99 12.78
CA GLU A 78 -14.36 -2.68 11.38
C GLU A 78 -14.45 -1.16 11.17
N SER A 79 -13.31 -0.56 10.83
CA SER A 79 -13.19 0.88 10.58
C SER A 79 -13.83 1.23 9.24
N LYS A 80 -14.94 2.00 9.27
CA LYS A 80 -15.37 2.74 8.08
C LYS A 80 -14.55 4.03 7.96
N PRO A 81 -13.92 4.34 6.81
CA PRO A 81 -13.10 5.54 6.66
C PRO A 81 -13.97 6.80 6.56
N ALA A 82 -13.80 7.71 7.51
CA ALA A 82 -14.35 9.06 7.44
C ALA A 82 -13.58 9.90 6.40
N THR A 83 -14.27 10.31 5.34
CA THR A 83 -13.84 11.40 4.45
C THR A 83 -14.90 12.48 4.49
N THR A 84 -14.66 13.54 5.27
CA THR A 84 -14.57 14.96 4.84
C THR A 84 -14.76 15.92 6.00
N ARG A 85 -13.97 16.99 5.95
CA ARG A 85 -13.86 18.07 6.94
C ARG A 85 -14.95 19.13 6.76
N ASN A 86 -15.31 19.74 7.89
CA ASN A 86 -15.68 21.14 8.13
C ASN A 86 -16.94 21.73 7.47
N ALA A 87 -17.89 22.15 8.32
CA ALA A 87 -18.42 23.52 8.26
C ALA A 87 -18.94 23.98 9.63
N ILE A 88 -18.45 25.14 10.06
CA ILE A 88 -18.90 25.94 11.19
C ILE A 88 -20.25 26.58 10.81
N ALA A 89 -21.26 26.49 11.67
CA ALA A 89 -22.37 27.44 11.66
C ALA A 89 -22.88 27.70 13.08
N ARG A 90 -22.89 29.00 13.40
CA ARG A 90 -23.33 29.61 14.65
C ARG A 90 -24.84 29.48 14.80
N TYR A 91 -25.32 29.17 16.00
CA TYR A 91 -26.66 29.58 16.42
C TYR A 91 -26.62 30.01 17.89
N LYS A 92 -27.11 31.24 18.13
CA LYS A 92 -27.30 31.86 19.45
C LYS A 92 -28.76 31.65 19.85
N GLY A 93 -29.00 31.18 21.07
CA GLY A 93 -30.32 31.17 21.70
C GLY A 93 -30.28 30.43 23.04
N PRO A 94 -30.79 31.00 24.16
CA PRO A 94 -30.59 30.44 25.48
C PRO A 94 -31.79 29.58 25.91
N THR A 95 -31.51 28.38 26.42
CA THR A 95 -32.50 27.62 27.20
C THR A 95 -31.82 27.15 28.48
N GLN A 96 -32.35 27.65 29.59
CA GLN A 96 -31.92 27.32 30.94
C GLN A 96 -32.20 25.85 31.24
N ILE A 97 -31.18 25.11 31.66
CA ILE A 97 -31.34 23.82 32.31
C ILE A 97 -30.79 23.98 33.73
N GLN A 98 -31.65 23.64 34.68
CA GLN A 98 -31.45 23.80 36.12
C GLN A 98 -30.37 22.82 36.62
N GLU A 99 -29.48 23.34 37.44
CA GLU A 99 -28.41 22.59 38.10
C GLU A 99 -28.99 21.74 39.25
N SER A 100 -29.00 20.41 39.08
CA SER A 100 -29.12 19.47 40.19
C SER A 100 -27.78 18.78 40.40
N GLY A 101 -27.14 19.08 41.53
CA GLY A 101 -25.79 18.64 41.86
C GLY A 101 -25.63 17.12 41.94
N THR A 102 -24.70 16.60 41.14
CA THR A 102 -24.05 15.31 41.37
C THR A 102 -22.66 15.56 41.95
N PRO A 103 -22.18 14.72 42.89
CA PRO A 103 -20.84 14.89 43.45
C PRO A 103 -19.81 14.57 42.37
N LYS A 104 -18.93 15.54 42.07
CA LYS A 104 -17.76 15.34 41.21
C LYS A 104 -16.82 14.32 41.88
N LEU A 105 -16.81 13.08 41.39
CA LEU A 105 -15.63 12.24 41.47
C LEU A 105 -14.65 12.76 40.41
N ASN A 106 -13.46 13.16 40.85
CA ASN A 106 -12.36 13.60 39.97
C ASN A 106 -11.97 12.44 39.01
N PRO A 107 -11.95 12.63 37.68
CA PRO A 107 -11.57 11.57 36.74
C PRO A 107 -10.07 11.57 36.38
N ASP A 108 -9.26 12.38 37.06
CA ASP A 108 -7.89 12.64 36.65
C ASP A 108 -6.91 11.94 37.59
N THR A 109 -6.65 10.65 37.34
CA THR A 109 -5.35 9.93 37.48
C THR A 109 -5.56 8.41 37.57
N CYS A 110 -6.18 7.79 36.56
CA CYS A 110 -6.01 6.36 36.31
C CYS A 110 -5.28 6.16 34.97
N ASP A 111 -3.96 6.04 35.11
CA ASP A 111 -3.11 5.06 34.44
C ASP A 111 -3.06 5.07 32.91
N LYS A 112 -2.78 6.24 32.30
CA LYS A 112 -2.27 6.29 30.92
C LYS A 112 -1.02 5.43 30.73
N THR A 113 -0.18 5.33 31.76
CA THR A 113 1.03 4.50 31.77
C THR A 113 0.75 3.01 31.55
N VAL A 114 -0.34 2.47 32.13
CA VAL A 114 -0.68 1.04 31.99
C VAL A 114 -1.15 0.71 30.57
N ILE A 115 -1.80 1.66 29.89
CA ILE A 115 -2.21 1.52 28.49
C ILE A 115 -0.98 1.61 27.58
N ASP A 116 -0.05 2.52 27.88
CA ASP A 116 1.20 2.69 27.14
C ASP A 116 2.12 1.44 27.29
N ASP A 117 2.23 0.86 28.48
CA ASP A 117 3.02 -0.36 28.74
C ASP A 117 2.47 -1.58 27.96
N LYS A 118 1.14 -1.72 27.92
CA LYS A 118 0.48 -2.80 27.15
C LYS A 118 0.61 -2.57 25.64
N LEU A 119 0.63 -1.32 25.21
CA LEU A 119 0.84 -0.97 23.81
C LEU A 119 2.26 -1.33 23.36
N ASP A 120 3.26 -1.07 24.20
CA ASP A 120 4.65 -1.44 23.95
C ASP A 120 4.85 -2.96 23.88
N GLU A 121 4.17 -3.72 24.75
CA GLU A 121 4.18 -5.19 24.71
C GLU A 121 3.57 -5.74 23.39
N LEU A 122 2.45 -5.18 22.95
CA LEU A 122 1.81 -5.58 21.70
C LEU A 122 2.64 -5.19 20.47
N LEU A 123 3.32 -4.04 20.51
CA LEU A 123 4.26 -3.63 19.47
C LEU A 123 5.46 -4.58 19.42
N ALA A 124 6.01 -4.99 20.56
CA ALA A 124 7.11 -5.97 20.60
C ALA A 124 6.71 -7.34 20.03
N ILE A 125 5.51 -7.84 20.36
CA ILE A 125 4.99 -9.10 19.80
C ILE A 125 4.76 -8.97 18.29
N ASN A 126 4.22 -7.83 17.85
CA ASN A 126 4.01 -7.54 16.44
C ASN A 126 5.34 -7.47 15.69
N GLU A 127 6.35 -6.77 16.22
CA GLU A 127 7.68 -6.69 15.65
C GLU A 127 8.36 -8.06 15.59
N ILE A 128 8.27 -8.91 16.60
CA ILE A 128 8.82 -10.28 16.54
C ILE A 128 8.14 -11.12 15.46
N ASN A 129 6.81 -11.03 15.36
CA ASN A 129 6.04 -11.79 14.37
C ASN A 129 6.20 -11.23 12.95
N ASN A 130 6.41 -9.92 12.81
CA ASN A 130 6.36 -9.22 11.54
C ASN A 130 7.68 -8.62 11.04
N ALA A 131 8.76 -8.65 11.83
CA ALA A 131 10.06 -8.11 11.43
C ALA A 131 10.60 -8.77 10.15
N ASP A 132 10.32 -10.08 9.98
CA ASP A 132 10.96 -10.87 8.93
C ASP A 132 10.11 -11.03 7.66
N TRP A 133 8.91 -10.45 7.54
CA TRP A 133 8.12 -10.53 6.30
C TRP A 133 8.86 -9.98 5.09
N TYR A 134 9.68 -8.95 5.30
CA TYR A 134 10.47 -8.38 4.22
C TYR A 134 11.64 -9.27 3.83
N LEU A 135 12.38 -9.82 4.80
CA LEU A 135 13.51 -10.72 4.56
C LEU A 135 13.06 -12.04 3.92
N SER A 136 11.99 -12.64 4.44
CA SER A 136 11.37 -13.86 3.90
C SER A 136 10.85 -13.65 2.49
N ASN A 137 10.10 -12.56 2.23
CA ASN A 137 9.65 -12.24 0.87
C ASN A 137 10.80 -11.89 -0.07
N ALA A 138 11.85 -11.23 0.41
CA ALA A 138 13.05 -10.98 -0.39
C ALA A 138 13.75 -12.29 -0.76
N ALA A 139 13.84 -13.24 0.16
CA ALA A 139 14.35 -14.59 -0.08
C ALA A 139 13.47 -15.36 -1.07
N LEU A 140 12.14 -15.31 -0.93
CA LEU A 140 11.18 -15.90 -1.87
C LEU A 140 11.30 -15.30 -3.27
N ARG A 141 11.31 -13.97 -3.39
CA ARG A 141 11.52 -13.28 -4.67
C ARG A 141 12.84 -13.66 -5.31
N ARG A 142 13.91 -13.85 -4.52
CA ARG A 142 15.20 -14.34 -5.01
C ARG A 142 15.09 -15.78 -5.52
N LYS A 143 14.41 -16.66 -4.78
CA LYS A 143 14.16 -18.05 -5.17
C LYS A 143 13.38 -18.12 -6.48
N PHE A 144 12.25 -17.42 -6.59
CA PHE A 144 11.43 -17.39 -7.81
C PHE A 144 12.16 -16.80 -9.01
N ARG A 145 12.99 -15.76 -8.82
CA ARG A 145 13.84 -15.24 -9.91
C ARG A 145 14.88 -16.27 -10.36
N ASN A 146 15.44 -17.05 -9.45
CA ASN A 146 16.41 -18.09 -9.79
C ASN A 146 15.73 -19.28 -10.48
N GLU A 147 14.57 -19.71 -10.00
CA GLU A 147 13.76 -20.75 -10.64
C GLU A 147 13.33 -20.31 -12.04
N LYS A 148 12.87 -19.06 -12.21
CA LYS A 148 12.53 -18.51 -13.52
C LYS A 148 13.70 -18.55 -14.52
N LYS A 149 14.95 -18.42 -14.06
CA LYS A 149 16.13 -18.56 -14.93
C LYS A 149 16.43 -20.00 -15.32
N GLN A 150 16.02 -20.97 -14.48
CA GLN A 150 16.25 -22.39 -14.71
C GLN A 150 15.16 -23.02 -15.59
N LEU A 151 14.01 -22.36 -15.75
CA LEU A 151 12.96 -22.81 -16.66
C LEU A 151 13.45 -22.77 -18.11
N LYS A 152 13.32 -23.93 -18.78
CA LYS A 152 13.65 -24.11 -20.21
C LYS A 152 12.59 -23.52 -21.15
N THR A 153 11.47 -23.07 -20.63
CA THR A 153 10.37 -22.47 -21.38
C THR A 153 10.00 -21.16 -20.72
N ASN A 154 9.81 -20.10 -21.51
CA ASN A 154 9.28 -18.84 -20.98
C ASN A 154 7.76 -18.98 -20.88
N PRO A 155 7.13 -19.00 -19.70
CA PRO A 155 5.67 -19.20 -19.62
C PRO A 155 4.87 -18.08 -20.32
N ASN A 156 5.47 -16.92 -20.56
CA ASN A 156 4.84 -15.79 -21.27
C ASN A 156 4.99 -15.85 -22.80
N VAL A 157 5.90 -16.67 -23.32
CA VAL A 157 6.15 -16.79 -24.77
C VAL A 157 6.15 -18.29 -25.05
N MET A 158 5.16 -18.78 -25.79
CA MET A 158 4.94 -20.20 -26.13
C MET A 158 6.01 -20.77 -27.08
N VAL A 159 7.27 -20.38 -26.88
CA VAL A 159 8.43 -20.79 -27.67
C VAL A 159 9.44 -21.37 -26.70
N ASP A 160 9.79 -22.63 -26.93
CA ASP A 160 10.81 -23.32 -26.15
C ASP A 160 12.16 -22.65 -26.33
N LEU A 161 12.94 -22.54 -25.24
CA LEU A 161 14.30 -22.05 -25.37
C LEU A 161 15.09 -23.06 -26.20
N LEU A 162 15.73 -22.57 -27.26
CA LEU A 162 16.68 -23.37 -28.03
C LEU A 162 17.84 -23.81 -27.10
N PRO A 163 18.32 -25.05 -27.18
CA PRO A 163 19.46 -25.52 -26.40
C PRO A 163 20.70 -24.64 -26.63
N GLU A 164 21.52 -24.49 -25.59
CA GLU A 164 22.75 -23.71 -25.66
C GLU A 164 23.76 -24.34 -26.63
N ASN A 165 24.04 -23.66 -27.73
CA ASN A 165 25.08 -24.07 -28.68
C ASN A 165 26.44 -23.50 -28.24
N GLU A 166 27.45 -24.37 -28.14
CA GLU A 166 28.79 -23.95 -27.73
C GLU A 166 29.45 -22.98 -28.72
N ARG A 167 29.16 -23.11 -30.02
CA ARG A 167 29.66 -22.22 -31.06
C ARG A 167 29.17 -20.79 -30.84
N ASP A 168 27.87 -20.62 -30.64
CA ASP A 168 27.23 -19.32 -30.41
C ASP A 168 27.78 -18.66 -29.13
N VAL A 169 28.02 -19.45 -28.08
CA VAL A 169 28.66 -18.98 -26.85
C VAL A 169 30.09 -18.50 -27.10
N GLN A 170 30.87 -19.23 -27.92
CA GLN A 170 32.24 -18.84 -28.26
C GLN A 170 32.27 -17.58 -29.13
N GLU A 171 31.37 -17.46 -30.10
CA GLU A 171 31.25 -16.29 -30.96
C GLU A 171 30.80 -15.06 -30.16
N ALA A 172 29.77 -15.18 -29.33
CA ALA A 172 29.34 -14.10 -28.43
C ALA A 172 30.48 -13.63 -27.52
N LYS A 173 31.29 -14.57 -26.98
CA LYS A 173 32.49 -14.24 -26.19
C LYS A 173 33.53 -13.46 -27.01
N ARG A 174 33.73 -13.79 -28.28
CA ARG A 174 34.67 -13.09 -29.19
C ARG A 174 34.17 -11.69 -29.56
N VAL A 175 32.85 -11.53 -29.75
CA VAL A 175 32.20 -10.25 -30.06
C VAL A 175 32.23 -9.29 -28.87
N THR A 176 32.17 -9.80 -27.63
CA THR A 176 32.36 -8.93 -26.45
C THR A 176 33.83 -8.48 -26.32
N PHE A 177 34.11 -7.23 -26.69
CA PHE A 177 35.45 -6.61 -26.67
C PHE A 177 36.21 -6.68 -25.32
N LEU A 178 35.50 -6.93 -24.22
CA LEU A 178 36.10 -7.10 -22.88
C LEU A 178 36.92 -8.38 -22.73
N SER A 179 36.69 -9.41 -23.56
CA SER A 179 37.32 -10.73 -23.38
C SER A 179 38.74 -10.78 -23.93
N GLN A 180 39.04 -10.00 -24.97
CA GLN A 180 40.29 -10.10 -25.73
C GLN A 180 41.47 -9.37 -25.07
N SER A 181 41.22 -8.37 -24.22
CA SER A 181 42.30 -7.63 -23.56
C SER A 181 42.21 -7.72 -22.04
N LYS A 182 43.23 -8.38 -21.46
CA LYS A 182 43.35 -8.58 -20.01
C LYS A 182 43.33 -7.24 -19.24
N LYS A 183 43.86 -6.17 -19.85
CA LYS A 183 43.87 -4.81 -19.29
C LYS A 183 42.47 -4.18 -19.22
N ILE A 184 41.66 -4.29 -20.28
CA ILE A 184 40.28 -3.77 -20.29
C ILE A 184 39.41 -4.59 -19.34
N LYS A 185 39.58 -5.92 -19.31
CA LYS A 185 38.89 -6.82 -18.37
C LYS A 185 39.17 -6.48 -16.90
N ALA A 186 40.43 -6.22 -16.55
CA ALA A 186 40.82 -5.81 -15.20
C ALA A 186 40.25 -4.44 -14.82
N HIS A 187 40.24 -3.50 -15.78
CA HIS A 187 39.68 -2.16 -15.58
C HIS A 187 38.16 -2.17 -15.37
N PHE A 188 37.41 -2.93 -16.18
CA PHE A 188 35.97 -3.09 -15.98
C PHE A 188 35.63 -3.83 -14.69
N LYS A 189 36.43 -4.83 -14.31
CA LYS A 189 36.28 -5.51 -13.02
C LYS A 189 36.56 -4.57 -11.85
N SER A 190 37.49 -3.63 -12.00
CA SER A 190 37.74 -2.57 -11.03
C SER A 190 36.60 -1.55 -10.98
N ILE A 191 36.00 -1.21 -12.12
CA ILE A 191 34.80 -0.35 -12.19
C ILE A 191 33.57 -1.02 -11.57
N LEU A 192 33.36 -2.30 -11.83
CA LEU A 192 32.24 -3.08 -11.29
C LEU A 192 32.40 -3.39 -9.80
N LYS A 193 33.64 -3.51 -9.30
CA LYS A 193 33.95 -3.67 -7.86
C LYS A 193 34.00 -2.34 -7.10
N LYS A 194 34.23 -1.21 -7.77
CA LYS A 194 34.09 0.12 -7.18
C LYS A 194 32.64 0.52 -7.26
N ASP A 195 31.87 0.15 -6.24
CA ASP A 195 30.45 0.47 -6.03
C ASP A 195 30.15 1.97 -6.20
N THR A 196 30.01 2.39 -7.45
CA THR A 196 29.47 3.68 -7.87
C THR A 196 28.56 3.45 -9.08
N GLY A 197 27.81 2.36 -9.04
CA GLY A 197 26.67 2.18 -9.93
C GLY A 197 25.68 3.30 -9.66
N ILE A 198 25.09 3.86 -10.71
CA ILE A 198 23.97 4.82 -10.60
C ILE A 198 22.83 4.24 -9.73
N PHE A 199 22.69 2.92 -9.67
CA PHE A 199 21.72 2.20 -8.85
C PHE A 199 22.24 1.70 -7.49
N SER A 200 23.51 1.93 -7.13
CA SER A 200 24.01 1.62 -5.77
C SER A 200 23.76 2.76 -4.78
N ARG A 201 23.03 3.81 -5.19
CA ARG A 201 22.77 5.03 -4.40
C ARG A 201 21.44 5.01 -3.64
N THR A 202 20.70 3.91 -3.62
CA THR A 202 19.39 3.84 -2.96
C THR A 202 19.35 2.79 -1.85
N CYS A 203 20.23 2.93 -0.86
CA CYS A 203 19.93 2.58 0.54
C CYS A 203 21.13 2.91 1.44
N GLY A 204 20.99 3.93 2.28
CA GLY A 204 21.75 4.09 3.51
C GLY A 204 23.15 4.69 3.41
N SER A 205 23.31 5.87 4.03
CA SER A 205 24.55 6.48 4.53
C SER A 205 25.14 7.63 3.70
N SER A 206 24.84 8.82 4.18
CA SER A 206 25.34 10.13 3.75
C SER A 206 26.73 10.44 4.34
N SER A 207 27.80 9.96 3.72
CA SER A 207 29.16 10.51 3.93
C SER A 207 30.18 9.84 3.01
N GLY A 208 30.48 10.43 1.86
CA GLY A 208 31.50 9.89 0.97
C GLY A 208 31.80 10.80 -0.21
N ARG A 209 32.96 11.47 -0.14
CA ARG A 209 33.52 12.42 -1.11
C ARG A 209 33.23 12.03 -2.57
N GLY A 210 32.42 12.86 -3.24
CA GLY A 210 32.15 12.71 -4.68
C GLY A 210 33.45 12.86 -5.48
N SER A 211 33.58 12.08 -6.56
CA SER A 211 34.69 12.24 -7.49
C SER A 211 34.74 13.67 -8.01
N THR A 212 35.93 14.27 -7.92
CA THR A 212 36.14 15.67 -8.27
C THR A 212 35.87 15.87 -9.75
N ILE A 213 35.55 17.11 -10.15
CA ILE A 213 35.32 17.48 -11.55
C ILE A 213 36.53 17.08 -12.41
N GLU A 214 37.75 17.19 -11.88
CA GLU A 214 38.99 16.74 -12.50
C GLU A 214 39.02 15.23 -12.83
N ASP A 215 38.46 14.37 -11.98
CA ASP A 215 38.42 12.92 -12.24
C ASP A 215 37.50 12.60 -13.43
N LYS A 216 36.40 13.34 -13.56
CA LYS A 216 35.47 13.21 -14.69
C LYS A 216 36.12 13.72 -15.98
N LYS A 217 36.86 14.85 -15.92
CA LYS A 217 37.60 15.40 -17.05
C LYS A 217 38.68 14.44 -17.57
N ARG A 218 39.48 13.84 -16.67
CA ARG A 218 40.50 12.85 -17.07
C ARG A 218 39.88 11.62 -17.76
N ARG A 219 38.73 11.15 -17.25
CA ARG A 219 38.01 10.03 -17.84
C ARG A 219 37.49 10.34 -19.25
N LEU A 220 36.98 11.54 -19.47
CA LEU A 220 36.54 12.01 -20.79
C LEU A 220 37.71 12.18 -21.77
N GLN A 221 38.83 12.73 -21.32
CA GLN A 221 40.04 12.85 -22.15
C GLN A 221 40.58 11.49 -22.57
N PHE A 222 40.53 10.50 -21.68
CA PHE A 222 40.96 9.14 -21.98
C PHE A 222 40.03 8.42 -22.97
N ILE A 223 38.71 8.59 -22.83
CA ILE A 223 37.73 8.06 -23.81
C ILE A 223 37.99 8.68 -25.20
N LYS A 224 38.18 10.01 -25.27
CA LYS A 224 38.54 10.69 -26.53
C LYS A 224 39.83 10.15 -27.13
N HIS A 225 40.84 9.84 -26.31
CA HIS A 225 42.09 9.26 -26.79
C HIS A 225 41.92 7.84 -27.36
N ILE A 226 41.05 7.03 -26.76
CA ILE A 226 40.73 5.69 -27.29
C ILE A 226 39.99 5.83 -28.62
N ASP A 227 38.98 6.70 -28.70
CA ASP A 227 38.18 6.90 -29.90
C ASP A 227 39.01 7.43 -31.08
N THR A 228 39.97 8.34 -30.84
CA THR A 228 40.86 8.83 -31.89
C THR A 228 41.83 7.75 -32.37
N ARG A 229 42.34 6.90 -31.48
CA ARG A 229 43.19 5.76 -31.87
C ARG A 229 42.44 4.67 -32.61
N LEU A 230 41.14 4.51 -32.36
CA LEU A 230 40.30 3.56 -33.09
C LEU A 230 39.92 4.08 -34.48
N LYS A 231 39.69 5.39 -34.64
CA LYS A 231 39.40 6.02 -35.94
C LYS A 231 40.57 6.00 -36.94
N HIS A 232 41.80 5.87 -36.47
CA HIS A 232 42.99 5.78 -37.32
C HIS A 232 43.49 4.35 -37.57
N ARG A 233 42.70 3.34 -37.20
CA ARG A 233 43.06 1.91 -37.30
C ARG A 233 42.18 1.11 -38.26
N VAL A 234 41.35 1.80 -39.03
CA VAL A 234 40.66 1.33 -40.25
C VAL A 234 41.31 2.05 -41.42
#